data_AF-A0A0S7EUW4-F1
#
_entry.id   AF-A0A0S7EUW4-F1
#
_cell.length_a   1.000
_cell.length_b   1.000
_cell.length_c   1.000
_cell.angle_alpha   90.00
_cell.angle_beta   90.00
_cell.angle_gamma   90.00
#
_symmetry.space_group_name_H-M   'P 1'
#
loop_
_entity.id
_entity.type
_entity.pdbx_description
1 polymer ?
#
loop_
_entity_poly.entity_id
_entity_poly.type
_entity_poly.pdbx_seq_one_letter_code
_entity_poly.pdbx_strand_id
1 'polypeptide(L)'
;MEIVAAMRRIRYEFKLKNIKKKKVNILVSTDCVKVILRKKKKRKGWSWDESSMLVTQDPIYRIFYVSHDAQDLKIFSYIARDGQSNVFRCNVFKSKRKSQAMRIV
;
A
#
# COMPACT_ATOMS: atom_id res chain seq x y z
N MET A 1 -5.12 -6.93 18.88
CA MET A 1 -5.94 -5.78 18.42
C MET A 1 -5.10 -4.55 18.01
N GLU A 2 -3.77 -4.62 18.02
CA GLU A 2 -2.89 -3.44 17.85
C GLU A 2 -2.68 -3.02 16.39
N ILE A 3 -2.62 -3.96 15.45
CA ILE A 3 -2.39 -3.65 14.04
C ILE A 3 -3.58 -2.90 13.43
N VAL A 4 -4.80 -3.32 13.76
CA VAL A 4 -6.03 -2.61 13.36
C VAL A 4 -6.08 -1.21 13.98
N ALA A 5 -5.63 -1.05 15.23
CA ALA A 5 -5.52 0.25 15.86
C ALA A 5 -4.48 1.15 15.15
N ALA A 6 -3.32 0.60 14.76
CA ALA A 6 -2.31 1.31 13.98
C ALA A 6 -2.82 1.74 12.60
N MET A 7 -3.50 0.85 11.87
CA MET A 7 -4.15 1.19 10.60
C MET A 7 -5.12 2.36 10.75
N ARG A 8 -5.96 2.31 11.78
CA ARG A 8 -6.94 3.36 12.08
C ARG A 8 -6.25 4.67 12.42
N ARG A 9 -5.21 4.64 13.25
CA ARG A 9 -4.41 5.82 13.62
C ARG A 9 -3.84 6.50 12.38
N ILE A 10 -3.18 5.75 11.49
CA ILE A 10 -2.64 6.27 10.22
C ILE A 10 -3.76 6.92 9.39
N ARG A 11 -4.92 6.26 9.27
CA ARG A 11 -6.07 6.80 8.52
C ARG A 11 -6.58 8.11 9.09
N TYR A 12 -6.71 8.20 10.41
CA TYR A 12 -7.21 9.39 11.09
C TYR A 12 -6.22 10.55 11.01
N GLU A 13 -4.93 10.30 11.20
CA GLU A 13 -3.88 11.32 11.05
C GLU A 13 -3.86 11.94 9.65
N PHE A 14 -3.98 11.13 8.60
CA PHE A 14 -4.05 11.63 7.22
C PHE A 14 -5.33 12.45 6.98
N LYS A 15 -6.44 12.08 7.61
CA LYS A 15 -7.71 12.83 7.53
C LYS A 15 -7.57 14.18 8.22
N LEU A 16 -7.05 14.22 9.44
CA LEU A 16 -6.86 15.45 10.23
C LEU A 16 -5.90 16.42 9.54
N LYS A 17 -4.79 15.91 8.98
CA LYS A 17 -3.80 16.72 8.25
C LYS A 17 -4.22 17.05 6.81
N ASN A 18 -5.41 16.65 6.36
CA ASN A 18 -5.90 16.83 4.99
C ASN A 18 -4.94 16.31 3.90
N ILE A 19 -4.19 15.25 4.20
CA ILE A 19 -3.22 14.67 3.27
C ILE A 19 -3.98 13.84 2.22
N LYS A 20 -3.85 14.26 0.95
CA LYS A 20 -4.47 13.54 -0.17
C LYS A 20 -3.79 12.18 -0.37
N LYS A 21 -4.61 11.14 -0.58
CA LYS A 21 -4.12 9.78 -0.86
C LYS A 21 -3.44 9.73 -2.23
N LYS A 22 -2.26 9.13 -2.30
CA LYS A 22 -1.56 8.84 -3.56
C LYS A 22 -2.29 7.71 -4.29
N LYS A 23 -2.60 7.91 -5.58
CA LYS A 23 -3.18 6.83 -6.42
C LYS A 23 -2.06 5.90 -6.85
N VAL A 24 -2.18 4.63 -6.52
CA VAL A 24 -1.18 3.60 -6.82
C VAL A 24 -1.82 2.41 -7.53
N ASN A 25 -0.99 1.66 -8.23
CA ASN A 25 -1.26 0.29 -8.65
C ASN A 25 -0.45 -0.64 -7.74
N ILE A 26 -1.01 -1.80 -7.41
CA ILE A 26 -0.35 -2.82 -6.61
C ILE A 26 -0.26 -4.07 -7.48
N LEU A 27 0.96 -4.56 -7.66
CA LEU A 27 1.25 -5.81 -8.34
C LEU A 27 1.68 -6.82 -7.29
N VAL A 28 0.98 -7.95 -7.23
CA VAL A 28 1.28 -9.04 -6.31
C VAL A 28 1.71 -10.24 -7.15
N SER A 29 2.91 -10.75 -6.89
CA SER A 29 3.43 -12.00 -7.47
C SER A 29 3.89 -12.93 -6.35
N THR A 30 4.34 -14.14 -6.72
CA THR A 30 4.98 -15.09 -5.81
C THR A 30 6.28 -14.57 -5.21
N ASP A 31 6.94 -13.61 -5.88
CA ASP A 31 8.26 -13.13 -5.49
C ASP A 31 8.17 -11.87 -4.62
N CYS A 32 7.27 -10.94 -4.96
CA CYS A 32 7.15 -9.68 -4.25
C CYS A 32 5.79 -8.99 -4.41
N VAL A 33 5.55 -8.02 -3.53
CA VAL A 33 4.52 -7.00 -3.69
C VAL A 33 5.17 -5.71 -4.14
N LYS A 34 4.79 -5.21 -5.33
CA LYS A 34 5.24 -3.91 -5.86
C LYS A 34 4.11 -2.90 -5.78
N VAL A 35 4.41 -1.72 -5.24
CA VAL A 35 3.50 -0.58 -5.20
C VAL A 35 4.05 0.50 -6.13
N ILE A 36 3.29 0.84 -7.15
CA ILE A 36 3.73 1.76 -8.21
C ILE A 36 2.78 2.95 -8.27
N LEU A 37 3.31 4.17 -8.37
CA LEU A 37 2.48 5.35 -8.57
C LEU A 37 1.67 5.24 -9.87
N ARG A 38 0.37 5.54 -9.81
CA ARG A 38 -0.47 5.53 -11.01
C ARG A 38 -0.15 6.77 -11.86
N LYS A 39 0.36 6.56 -13.08
CA LYS A 39 0.56 7.66 -14.06
C LYS A 39 -0.75 8.41 -14.29
N LYS A 40 -0.69 9.75 -14.26
CA LYS A 40 -1.65 10.57 -14.99
C LYS A 40 -1.26 10.46 -16.47
N LYS A 41 -2.18 10.08 -17.37
CA LYS A 41 -1.93 10.14 -18.82
C LYS A 41 -1.56 11.59 -19.17
N LYS A 42 -0.28 11.90 -19.38
CA LYS A 42 0.12 13.08 -20.15
C LYS A 42 0.21 12.66 -21.62
N ARG A 43 -0.32 13.53 -22.50
CA ARG A 43 -0.18 13.42 -23.96
C ARG A 43 1.32 13.31 -24.30
N LYS A 44 1.63 12.39 -25.23
CA LYS A 44 2.88 12.13 -25.96
C LYS A 44 4.16 12.84 -25.46
N GLY A 45 5.19 12.04 -25.20
CA GLY A 45 6.58 12.49 -25.20
C GLY A 45 7.19 12.78 -23.83
N TRP A 46 7.50 11.74 -23.07
CA TRP A 46 8.71 11.71 -22.24
C TRP A 46 8.93 10.29 -21.70
N SER A 47 10.10 9.74 -21.99
CA SER A 47 10.62 8.50 -21.42
C SER A 47 10.98 8.73 -19.95
N TRP A 48 10.02 8.55 -19.05
CA TRP A 48 10.31 8.52 -17.61
C TRP A 48 10.55 7.07 -17.18
N ASP A 49 11.73 6.86 -16.62
CA ASP A 49 12.26 5.62 -16.06
C ASP A 49 11.26 4.96 -15.10
N GLU A 50 11.04 3.66 -15.29
CA GLU A 50 10.11 2.84 -14.51
C GLU A 50 10.48 2.84 -13.01
N SER A 51 11.77 3.01 -12.69
CA SER A 51 12.29 3.13 -11.33
C SER A 51 11.77 4.37 -10.58
N SER A 52 11.55 5.47 -11.29
CA SER A 52 11.06 6.73 -10.69
C SER A 52 9.64 6.64 -10.13
N MET A 53 8.89 5.59 -10.49
CA MET A 53 7.50 5.40 -10.12
C MET A 53 7.29 4.36 -9.02
N LEU A 54 8.33 3.60 -8.69
CA LEU A 54 8.29 2.58 -7.66
C LEU A 54 8.21 3.25 -6.29
N VAL A 55 7.13 2.99 -5.55
CA VAL A 55 6.96 3.46 -4.17
C VAL A 55 7.64 2.50 -3.22
N THR A 56 7.40 1.20 -3.41
CA THR A 56 8.04 0.14 -2.64
C THR A 56 7.97 -1.17 -3.41
N GLN A 57 8.96 -2.03 -3.15
CA GLN A 57 8.98 -3.42 -3.56
C GLN A 57 9.40 -4.25 -2.34
N ASP A 58 8.46 -5.01 -1.80
CA ASP A 58 8.66 -5.83 -0.62
C ASP A 58 8.62 -7.32 -1.06
N PRO A 59 9.72 -8.08 -0.92
CA PRO A 59 9.71 -9.51 -1.16
C PRO A 59 8.70 -10.23 -0.26
N ILE A 60 8.06 -11.29 -0.76
CA ILE A 60 7.00 -12.00 -0.01
C ILE A 60 7.49 -12.47 1.36
N TYR A 61 8.72 -12.99 1.44
CA TYR A 61 9.32 -13.46 2.71
C TYR A 61 9.51 -12.36 3.77
N ARG A 62 9.38 -11.07 3.42
CA ARG A 62 9.45 -9.95 4.35
C ARG A 62 8.09 -9.44 4.81
N ILE A 63 6.99 -9.97 4.26
CA ILE A 63 5.63 -9.58 4.63
C ILE A 63 5.15 -10.54 5.72
N PHE A 64 4.95 -10.02 6.92
CA PHE A 64 4.61 -10.83 8.11
C PHE A 64 3.12 -10.90 8.37
N TYR A 65 2.38 -9.91 7.89
CA TYR A 65 0.97 -9.77 8.20
C TYR A 65 0.24 -9.05 7.09
N VAL A 66 -0.96 -9.52 6.76
CA VAL A 66 -1.88 -8.92 5.81
C VAL A 66 -3.28 -9.00 6.40
N SER A 67 -4.05 -7.91 6.33
CA SER A 67 -5.40 -7.86 6.93
C SER A 67 -6.26 -6.71 6.42
N HIS A 68 -7.55 -6.76 6.72
CA HIS A 68 -8.52 -5.69 6.48
C HIS A 68 -8.84 -4.90 7.76
N ASP A 69 -9.40 -3.70 7.60
CA ASP A 69 -10.09 -3.04 8.72
C ASP A 69 -11.45 -3.70 8.93
N ALA A 70 -11.73 -4.14 10.16
CA ALA A 70 -12.99 -4.78 10.53
C ALA A 70 -14.24 -3.91 10.29
N GLN A 71 -14.10 -2.58 10.26
CA GLN A 71 -15.20 -1.63 10.04
C GLN A 71 -15.30 -1.14 8.58
N ASP A 72 -14.21 -1.20 7.80
CA ASP A 72 -14.21 -0.79 6.39
C ASP A 72 -13.37 -1.79 5.58
N LEU A 73 -14.02 -2.82 5.07
CA LEU A 73 -13.41 -3.88 4.26
C LEU A 73 -12.86 -3.39 2.91
N LYS A 74 -13.00 -2.10 2.57
CA LYS A 74 -12.26 -1.50 1.43
C LYS A 74 -10.83 -1.13 1.82
N ILE A 75 -10.55 -1.04 3.12
CA ILE A 75 -9.24 -0.74 3.67
C ILE A 75 -8.54 -2.05 4.01
N PHE A 76 -7.32 -2.17 3.53
CA PHE A 76 -6.44 -3.28 3.86
C PHE A 76 -5.04 -2.74 4.12
N SER A 77 -4.24 -3.54 4.82
CA SER A 77 -2.84 -3.24 5.04
C SER A 77 -1.99 -4.50 5.01
N TYR A 78 -0.70 -4.29 4.82
CA TYR A 78 0.30 -5.30 5.12
C TYR A 78 1.45 -4.69 5.91
N ILE A 79 2.10 -5.52 6.72
CA ILE A 79 3.31 -5.17 7.44
C ILE A 79 4.49 -5.87 6.78
N ALA A 80 5.45 -5.07 6.33
CA ALA A 80 6.74 -5.57 5.83
C ALA A 80 7.86 -5.17 6.78
N ARG A 81 8.82 -6.06 7.02
CA ARG A 81 10.07 -5.72 7.71
C ARG A 81 11.05 -5.15 6.70
N ASP A 82 11.67 -4.04 7.07
CA ASP A 82 12.75 -3.48 6.27
C ASP A 82 13.96 -4.43 6.20
N GLY A 83 14.67 -4.41 5.08
CA GLY A 83 15.78 -5.33 4.83
C GLY A 83 17.07 -4.96 5.56
N GLN A 84 17.24 -3.67 5.88
CA GLN A 84 18.46 -3.13 6.48
C GLN A 84 18.29 -2.77 7.96
N SER A 85 17.05 -2.75 8.46
CA SER A 85 16.73 -2.37 9.84
C SER A 85 15.68 -3.29 10.45
N ASN A 86 15.57 -3.28 11.78
CA ASN A 86 14.51 -3.99 12.50
C ASN A 86 13.19 -3.20 12.53
N VAL A 87 13.00 -2.29 11.59
CA VAL A 87 11.80 -1.46 11.50
C VAL A 87 10.73 -2.18 10.70
N PHE A 88 9.51 -2.19 11.23
CA PHE A 88 8.33 -2.69 10.56
C PHE A 88 7.56 -1.53 9.95
N ARG A 89 7.22 -1.66 8.66
CA ARG A 89 6.42 -0.67 7.93
C ARG A 89 5.02 -1.19 7.69
N CYS A 90 4.03 -0.48 8.22
CA CYS A 90 2.62 -0.72 7.95
C CYS A 90 2.18 0.07 6.72
N ASN A 91 1.89 -0.63 5.63
CA ASN A 91 1.39 -0.03 4.39
C ASN A 91 -0.14 -0.11 4.36
N VAL A 92 -0.83 1.04 4.42
CA VAL A 92 -2.30 1.11 4.49
C VAL A 92 -2.88 1.62 3.18
N PHE A 93 -3.82 0.86 2.60
CA PHE A 93 -4.45 1.16 1.31
C PHE A 93 -5.97 1.24 1.44
N LYS A 94 -6.59 2.02 0.54
CA LYS A 94 -8.03 2.03 0.35
C LYS A 94 -8.38 1.73 -1.10
N SER A 95 -9.09 0.63 -1.30
CA SER A 95 -9.62 0.21 -2.60
C SER A 95 -10.90 0.97 -2.97
N LYS A 96 -11.30 0.88 -4.24
CA LYS A 96 -12.61 1.41 -4.69
C LYS A 96 -13.76 0.48 -4.31
N ARG A 97 -13.55 -0.84 -4.42
CA ARG A 97 -14.55 -1.88 -4.21
C ARG A 97 -14.05 -2.87 -3.17
N LYS A 98 -14.94 -3.32 -2.26
CA LYS A 98 -14.62 -4.33 -1.23
C LYS A 98 -14.00 -5.59 -1.85
N SER A 99 -14.59 -6.09 -2.93
CA SER A 99 -14.09 -7.29 -3.64
C SER A 99 -12.65 -7.16 -4.13
N GLN A 100 -12.18 -5.94 -4.42
CA GLN A 100 -10.78 -5.73 -4.81
C GLN A 100 -9.84 -5.89 -3.61
N ALA A 101 -10.20 -5.36 -2.44
CA ALA A 101 -9.42 -5.54 -1.22
C ALA A 101 -9.44 -7.01 -0.75
N MET A 102 -10.58 -7.69 -0.86
CA MET A 102 -10.70 -9.11 -0.52
C MET A 102 -9.91 -10.05 -1.44
N ARG A 103 -9.55 -9.63 -2.66
CA ARG A 103 -8.71 -10.43 -3.57
C ARG A 103 -7.22 -10.26 -3.33
N ILE A 104 -6.83 -9.20 -2.61
CA ILE A 104 -5.43 -8.89 -2.32
C ILE A 104 -4.96 -9.58 -1.04
N VAL A 105 -5.86 -9.69 -0.06
CA VAL A 105 -5.64 -10.35 1.24
C VAL A 105 -6.16 -11.77 1.16
#